data_AF-A0A2E9D1R3-F1
#
_entry.id   AF-A0A2E9D1R3-F1
#
_cell.length_a   1.000
_cell.length_b   1.000
_cell.length_c   1.000
_cell.angle_alpha   90.00
_cell.angle_beta   90.00
_cell.angle_gamma   90.00
#
_symmetry.space_group_name_H-M   'P 1'
#
loop_
_entity.id
_entity.type
_entity.pdbx_description
1 polymer ?
#
loop_
_entity_poly.entity_id
_entity_poly.type
_entity_poly.pdbx_seq_one_letter_code
_entity_poly.pdbx_strand_id
1 'polypeptide(L)'
;MSITPQERELVTIAVAVACGCKTCLRENMLVARALHVTDEDVADAIKTAANIRRSTTDAVEQYILSDFAETAEPEPDFSQHDNPRIQALVSVGSAFAVNCASSLKKYVATAKTLDITAEDLQEVVGLSAYMKTVAASHVEQVMCPEEFEDETNTLTDYTMPFGPEHCAWVGHCRLMTQLQPVEMAQETRAVSGGAKRA
;
A
#
# COMPACT_ATOMS: atom_id res chain seq x y z
N MET A 1 -17.31 2.50 -0.17
CA MET A 1 -17.09 3.08 1.18
C MET A 1 -15.59 3.16 1.30
N SER A 2 -15.04 4.29 1.70
CA SER A 2 -13.60 4.46 1.90
C SER A 2 -13.17 3.93 3.27
N ILE A 3 -11.92 3.53 3.41
CA ILE A 3 -11.35 3.18 4.72
C ILE A 3 -11.38 4.41 5.64
N THR A 4 -11.58 4.18 6.94
CA THR A 4 -11.60 5.25 7.95
C THR A 4 -10.19 5.78 8.21
N PRO A 5 -10.04 6.99 8.80
CA PRO A 5 -8.72 7.50 9.17
C PRO A 5 -7.94 6.58 10.11
N GLN A 6 -8.62 5.90 11.04
CA GLN A 6 -8.00 4.96 11.98
C GLN A 6 -7.57 3.66 11.30
N GLU A 7 -8.42 3.08 10.44
CA GLU A 7 -8.06 1.91 9.61
C GLU A 7 -6.85 2.21 8.72
N ARG A 8 -6.87 3.37 8.06
CA ARG A 8 -5.76 3.84 7.22
C ARG A 8 -4.46 3.94 8.02
N GLU A 9 -4.51 4.49 9.23
CA GLU A 9 -3.33 4.62 10.07
C GLU A 9 -2.78 3.26 10.54
N LEU A 10 -3.67 2.34 10.93
CA LEU A 10 -3.29 0.97 11.30
C LEU A 10 -2.65 0.21 10.13
N VAL A 11 -3.18 0.38 8.92
CA VAL A 11 -2.57 -0.14 7.69
C VAL A 11 -1.18 0.47 7.48
N THR A 12 -1.03 1.78 7.65
CA THR A 12 0.26 2.45 7.48
C THR A 12 1.31 1.95 8.48
N ILE A 13 0.93 1.80 9.76
CA ILE A 13 1.77 1.20 10.82
C ILE A 13 2.19 -0.22 10.43
N ALA A 14 1.23 -1.05 10.00
CA ALA A 14 1.50 -2.41 9.57
C ALA A 14 2.44 -2.49 8.37
N VAL A 15 2.28 -1.60 7.39
CA VAL A 15 3.16 -1.51 6.22
C VAL A 15 4.57 -1.07 6.64
N ALA A 16 4.71 -0.10 7.55
CA ALA A 16 6.00 0.33 8.07
C ALA A 16 6.74 -0.83 8.78
N VAL A 17 6.03 -1.63 9.59
CA VAL A 17 6.57 -2.86 10.21
C VAL A 17 7.01 -3.88 9.15
N ALA A 18 6.16 -4.12 8.16
CA ALA A 18 6.44 -5.07 7.08
C ALA A 18 7.66 -4.65 6.23
N CYS A 19 7.83 -3.35 5.99
CA CYS A 19 9.01 -2.78 5.33
C CYS A 19 10.26 -2.80 6.23
N GLY A 20 10.09 -2.86 7.56
CA GLY A 20 11.20 -2.76 8.52
C GLY A 20 11.69 -1.33 8.75
N CYS A 21 10.86 -0.31 8.49
CA CYS A 21 11.24 1.09 8.62
C CYS A 21 10.91 1.65 10.01
N LYS A 22 11.91 1.77 10.89
CA LYS A 22 11.71 2.28 12.26
C LYS A 22 11.30 3.75 12.30
N THR A 23 11.86 4.58 11.41
CA THR A 23 11.52 6.01 11.29
C THR A 23 10.06 6.19 10.90
N CYS A 24 9.63 5.50 9.84
CA CYS A 24 8.23 5.45 9.42
C CYS A 24 7.32 5.00 10.57
N LEU A 25 7.68 3.93 11.30
CA LEU A 25 6.89 3.45 12.43
C LEU A 25 6.77 4.52 13.52
N ARG A 26 7.86 5.19 13.89
CA ARG A 26 7.85 6.26 14.91
C ARG A 26 6.89 7.39 14.54
N GLU A 27 6.92 7.84 13.29
CA GLU A 27 6.08 8.94 12.81
C GLU A 27 4.59 8.55 12.83
N ASN A 28 4.26 7.37 12.30
CA ASN A 28 2.89 6.88 12.25
C ASN A 28 2.33 6.58 13.66
N MET A 29 3.17 6.18 14.61
CA MET A 29 2.76 6.07 16.02
C MET A 29 2.31 7.42 16.63
N LEU A 30 2.85 8.56 16.18
CA LEU A 30 2.39 9.88 16.63
C LEU A 30 1.01 10.22 16.04
N VAL A 31 0.78 9.87 14.78
CA VAL A 31 -0.50 10.06 14.08
C VAL A 31 -1.59 9.17 14.70
N ALA A 32 -1.29 7.90 14.97
CA ALA A 32 -2.21 6.99 15.64
C ALA A 32 -2.68 7.51 17.01
N ARG A 33 -1.78 8.09 17.80
CA ARG A 33 -2.13 8.74 19.07
C ARG A 33 -3.05 9.95 18.87
N ALA A 34 -2.79 10.77 17.86
CA ALA A 34 -3.64 11.91 17.52
C ALA A 34 -5.04 11.49 17.03
N LEU A 35 -5.14 10.31 16.41
CA LEU A 35 -6.40 9.71 15.95
C LEU A 35 -7.10 8.86 17.02
N HIS A 36 -6.56 8.79 18.24
CA HIS A 36 -7.07 7.98 19.35
C HIS A 36 -7.26 6.50 18.98
N VAL A 37 -6.35 5.95 18.18
CA VAL A 37 -6.29 4.50 17.93
C VAL A 37 -5.92 3.80 19.24
N THR A 38 -6.55 2.67 19.53
CA THR A 38 -6.30 1.91 20.76
C THR A 38 -4.92 1.25 20.74
N ASP A 39 -4.32 1.08 21.92
CA ASP A 39 -3.04 0.37 22.02
C ASP A 39 -3.18 -1.10 21.62
N GLU A 40 -4.35 -1.70 21.85
CA GLU A 40 -4.71 -3.05 21.44
C GLU A 40 -4.72 -3.20 19.91
N ASP A 41 -5.42 -2.31 19.18
CA ASP A 41 -5.48 -2.34 17.72
C ASP A 41 -4.08 -2.16 17.10
N VAL A 42 -3.28 -1.24 17.66
CA VAL A 42 -1.90 -1.03 17.22
C VAL A 42 -1.04 -2.27 17.47
N ALA A 43 -1.13 -2.86 18.67
CA ALA A 43 -0.38 -4.05 19.02
C ALA A 43 -0.72 -5.22 18.08
N ASP A 44 -1.99 -5.41 17.78
CA ASP A 44 -2.45 -6.47 16.88
C ASP A 44 -2.04 -6.21 15.43
N ALA A 45 -2.12 -4.96 14.94
CA ALA A 45 -1.60 -4.61 13.63
C ALA A 45 -0.11 -4.90 13.49
N ILE A 46 0.69 -4.57 14.52
CA ILE A 46 2.13 -4.86 14.55
C ILE A 46 2.40 -6.37 14.57
N LYS A 47 1.69 -7.14 15.41
CA LYS A 47 1.86 -8.60 15.49
C LYS A 47 1.54 -9.25 14.14
N THR A 48 0.43 -8.86 13.51
CA THR A 48 0.00 -9.39 12.21
C THR A 48 1.03 -9.06 11.13
N ALA A 49 1.47 -7.81 11.02
CA ALA A 49 2.49 -7.40 10.06
C ALA A 49 3.83 -8.13 10.24
N ALA A 50 4.29 -8.25 11.49
CA ALA A 50 5.52 -8.94 11.82
C ALA A 50 5.43 -10.45 11.52
N ASN A 51 4.26 -11.06 11.75
CA ASN A 51 4.00 -12.45 11.39
C ASN A 51 4.06 -12.64 9.87
N ILE A 52 3.34 -11.81 9.10
CA ILE A 52 3.32 -11.87 7.63
C ILE A 52 4.73 -11.74 7.04
N ARG A 53 5.55 -10.84 7.59
CA ARG A 53 6.94 -10.68 7.16
C ARG A 53 7.78 -11.93 7.41
N ARG A 54 7.64 -12.56 8.58
CA ARG A 54 8.35 -13.80 8.90
C ARG A 54 7.85 -14.96 8.05
N SER A 55 6.55 -15.22 8.04
CA SER A 55 5.97 -16.33 7.28
C SER A 55 6.23 -16.23 5.78
N THR A 56 6.24 -15.02 5.23
CA THR A 56 6.62 -14.81 3.83
C THR A 56 8.08 -15.16 3.57
N THR A 57 8.98 -14.82 4.49
CA THR A 57 10.41 -15.18 4.39
C THR A 57 10.56 -16.70 4.46
N ASP A 58 9.92 -17.33 5.45
CA ASP A 58 9.96 -18.78 5.66
C ASP A 58 9.37 -19.52 4.46
N ALA A 59 8.28 -19.04 3.87
CA ALA A 59 7.64 -19.63 2.70
C ALA A 59 8.54 -19.59 1.46
N VAL A 60 9.29 -18.50 1.25
CA VAL A 60 10.26 -18.41 0.15
C VAL A 60 11.40 -19.39 0.36
N GLU A 61 11.91 -19.52 1.59
CA GLU A 61 12.93 -20.52 1.93
C GLU A 61 12.43 -21.94 1.68
N GLN A 62 11.24 -22.27 2.19
CA GLN A 62 10.62 -23.58 2.03
C GLN A 62 10.37 -23.92 0.57
N TYR A 63 9.93 -22.95 -0.25
CA TYR A 63 9.73 -23.15 -1.69
C TYR A 63 11.01 -23.59 -2.40
N ILE A 64 12.18 -23.10 -1.99
CA ILE A 64 13.46 -23.55 -2.53
C ILE A 64 13.85 -24.92 -1.96
N LEU A 65 13.71 -25.11 -0.65
CA LEU A 65 14.08 -26.36 0.02
C LEU A 65 13.19 -27.55 -0.40
N SER A 66 11.98 -27.29 -0.88
CA SER A 66 11.04 -28.28 -1.37
C SER A 66 11.20 -28.61 -2.87
N ASP A 67 12.27 -28.13 -3.51
CA ASP A 67 12.48 -28.23 -4.96
C ASP A 67 11.29 -27.65 -5.75
N PHE A 68 10.87 -26.44 -5.35
CA PHE A 68 9.75 -25.70 -5.93
C PHE A 68 8.38 -26.37 -5.77
N ALA A 69 8.26 -27.36 -4.88
CA ALA A 69 6.96 -27.94 -4.54
C ALA A 69 6.14 -26.93 -3.73
N GLU A 70 4.93 -26.66 -4.23
CA GLU A 70 4.01 -25.71 -3.60
C GLU A 70 3.35 -26.37 -2.38
N THR A 71 3.60 -25.81 -1.20
CA THR A 71 2.94 -26.22 0.05
C THR A 71 1.63 -25.46 0.19
N ALA A 72 0.57 -26.20 0.54
CA ALA A 72 -0.70 -25.59 0.88
C ALA A 72 -0.57 -24.86 2.23
N GLU A 73 -0.37 -23.55 2.19
CA GLU A 73 -0.53 -22.73 3.40
C GLU A 73 -2.01 -22.67 3.78
N PRO A 74 -2.33 -22.70 5.09
CA PRO A 74 -3.69 -22.49 5.54
C PRO A 74 -4.20 -21.11 5.07
N GLU A 75 -5.47 -21.07 4.66
CA GLU A 75 -6.13 -19.80 4.38
C GLU A 75 -6.17 -18.94 5.65
N PRO A 76 -5.96 -17.63 5.54
CA PRO A 76 -6.03 -16.76 6.70
C PRO A 76 -7.46 -16.75 7.25
N ASP A 77 -7.58 -17.04 8.55
CA ASP A 77 -8.84 -16.97 9.27
C ASP A 77 -8.87 -15.72 10.15
N PHE A 78 -9.66 -14.73 9.75
CA PHE A 78 -9.84 -13.50 10.50
C PHE A 78 -10.95 -13.59 11.55
N SER A 79 -11.71 -14.69 11.61
CA SER A 79 -12.88 -14.79 12.51
C SER A 79 -12.51 -14.81 13.99
N GLN A 80 -11.25 -15.13 14.30
CA GLN A 80 -10.73 -15.19 15.67
C GLN A 80 -10.30 -13.82 16.20
N HIS A 81 -10.31 -12.78 15.38
CA HIS A 81 -9.89 -11.44 15.77
C HIS A 81 -11.08 -10.58 16.18
N ASP A 82 -10.86 -9.70 17.16
CA ASP A 82 -11.87 -8.75 17.64
C ASP A 82 -12.35 -7.79 16.53
N ASN A 83 -11.47 -7.46 15.58
CA ASN A 83 -11.80 -6.66 14.41
C ASN A 83 -11.32 -7.32 13.09
N PRO A 84 -12.13 -8.23 12.51
CA PRO A 84 -11.76 -8.95 11.30
C PRO A 84 -11.50 -8.04 10.09
N ARG A 85 -12.20 -6.89 10.00
CA ARG A 85 -12.04 -5.92 8.92
C ARG A 85 -10.65 -5.26 8.98
N ILE A 86 -10.27 -4.72 10.13
CA ILE A 86 -8.93 -4.13 10.32
C ILE A 86 -7.85 -5.15 10.00
N GLN A 87 -7.99 -6.39 10.48
CA GLN A 87 -7.01 -7.45 10.24
C GLN A 87 -6.86 -7.79 8.77
N ALA A 88 -7.95 -7.83 8.01
CA ALA A 88 -7.89 -8.03 6.57
C ALA A 88 -7.18 -6.87 5.84
N LEU A 89 -7.51 -5.61 6.17
CA LEU A 89 -6.86 -4.43 5.57
C LEU A 89 -5.35 -4.41 5.87
N VAL A 90 -4.99 -4.60 7.15
CA VAL A 90 -3.61 -4.70 7.61
C VAL A 90 -2.86 -5.83 6.89
N SER A 91 -3.48 -7.01 6.79
CA SER A 91 -2.84 -8.17 6.15
C SER A 91 -2.59 -7.95 4.66
N VAL A 92 -3.54 -7.33 3.95
CA VAL A 92 -3.36 -6.95 2.54
C VAL A 92 -2.20 -5.96 2.38
N GLY A 93 -2.17 -4.91 3.21
CA GLY A 93 -1.09 -3.91 3.17
C GLY A 93 0.28 -4.52 3.47
N SER A 94 0.39 -5.33 4.53
CA SER A 94 1.63 -6.03 4.88
C SER A 94 2.07 -7.01 3.80
N ALA A 95 1.17 -7.80 3.21
CA ALA A 95 1.49 -8.73 2.13
C ALA A 95 2.01 -8.00 0.87
N PHE A 96 1.44 -6.84 0.55
CA PHE A 96 1.93 -5.98 -0.53
C PHE A 96 3.32 -5.42 -0.22
N ALA A 97 3.56 -5.02 1.04
CA ALA A 97 4.82 -4.46 1.51
C ALA A 97 5.98 -5.46 1.38
N VAL A 98 5.75 -6.73 1.71
CA VAL A 98 6.77 -7.79 1.65
C VAL A 98 6.99 -8.38 0.26
N ASN A 99 6.35 -7.83 -0.77
CA ASN A 99 6.51 -8.24 -2.18
C ASN A 99 6.09 -9.68 -2.51
N CYS A 100 5.20 -10.30 -1.72
CA CYS A 100 4.77 -11.67 -1.96
C CYS A 100 3.42 -11.74 -2.67
N ALA A 101 3.45 -11.98 -3.98
CA ALA A 101 2.25 -12.02 -4.81
C ALA A 101 1.30 -13.16 -4.44
N SER A 102 1.81 -14.33 -4.03
CA SER A 102 0.99 -15.46 -3.58
C SER A 102 0.27 -15.16 -2.27
N SER A 103 0.97 -14.61 -1.28
CA SER A 103 0.37 -14.15 -0.02
C SER A 103 -0.68 -13.06 -0.27
N LEU A 104 -0.36 -12.07 -1.10
CA LEU A 104 -1.28 -10.97 -1.42
C LEU A 104 -2.59 -11.50 -2.05
N LYS A 105 -2.52 -12.46 -2.97
CA LYS A 105 -3.71 -13.08 -3.57
C LYS A 105 -4.62 -13.71 -2.51
N LYS A 106 -4.05 -14.43 -1.54
CA LYS A 106 -4.80 -15.08 -0.44
C LYS A 106 -5.49 -14.03 0.42
N TYR A 107 -4.75 -13.04 0.92
CA TYR A 107 -5.33 -11.99 1.76
C TYR A 107 -6.38 -11.15 1.04
N VAL A 108 -6.22 -10.87 -0.25
CA VAL A 108 -7.24 -10.19 -1.06
C VAL A 108 -8.48 -11.05 -1.25
N ALA A 109 -8.33 -12.37 -1.45
CA ALA A 109 -9.47 -13.28 -1.56
C ALA A 109 -10.26 -13.32 -0.25
N THR A 110 -9.59 -13.48 0.89
CA THR A 110 -10.23 -13.48 2.21
C THR A 110 -10.82 -12.12 2.58
N ALA A 111 -10.18 -11.00 2.22
CA ALA A 111 -10.75 -9.68 2.44
C ALA A 111 -12.08 -9.51 1.69
N LYS A 112 -12.19 -10.03 0.47
CA LYS A 112 -13.45 -10.00 -0.30
C LYS A 112 -14.56 -10.83 0.32
N THR A 113 -14.25 -11.90 1.07
CA THR A 113 -15.28 -12.67 1.79
C THR A 113 -15.83 -11.91 3.01
N LEU A 114 -15.16 -10.84 3.44
CA LEU A 114 -15.61 -9.93 4.50
C LEU A 114 -16.28 -8.65 3.94
N ASP A 115 -16.75 -8.69 2.69
CA ASP A 115 -17.37 -7.55 1.99
C ASP A 115 -16.47 -6.30 1.88
N ILE A 116 -15.14 -6.45 1.99
CA ILE A 116 -14.19 -5.37 1.73
C ILE A 116 -14.20 -5.08 0.23
N THR A 117 -14.45 -3.82 -0.12
CA THR A 117 -14.69 -3.42 -1.51
C THR A 117 -13.39 -3.35 -2.31
N ALA A 118 -13.49 -3.40 -3.64
CA ALA A 118 -12.33 -3.18 -4.51
C ALA A 118 -11.73 -1.78 -4.34
N GLU A 119 -12.56 -0.79 -4.00
CA GLU A 119 -12.14 0.58 -3.69
C GLU A 119 -11.29 0.63 -2.41
N ASP A 120 -11.74 0.00 -1.31
CA ASP A 120 -10.97 -0.12 -0.07
C ASP A 120 -9.59 -0.77 -0.34
N LEU A 121 -9.57 -1.87 -1.11
CA LEU A 121 -8.33 -2.60 -1.43
C LEU A 121 -7.38 -1.77 -2.28
N GLN A 122 -7.90 -0.99 -3.24
CA GLN A 122 -7.09 -0.08 -4.05
C GLN A 122 -6.47 1.03 -3.19
N GLU A 123 -7.21 1.56 -2.23
CA GLU A 123 -6.70 2.56 -1.30
C GLU A 123 -5.59 1.99 -0.42
N VAL A 124 -5.76 0.79 0.13
CA VAL A 124 -4.72 0.07 0.89
C VAL A 124 -3.46 -0.17 0.04
N VAL A 125 -3.62 -0.59 -1.20
CA VAL A 125 -2.49 -0.82 -2.12
C VAL A 125 -1.77 0.49 -2.46
N GLY A 126 -2.51 1.57 -2.71
CA GLY A 126 -1.94 2.90 -2.97
C GLY A 126 -1.12 3.40 -1.79
N LEU A 127 -1.67 3.30 -0.57
CA LEU A 127 -0.99 3.63 0.67
C LEU A 127 0.28 2.78 0.86
N SER A 128 0.19 1.49 0.60
CA SER A 128 1.30 0.56 0.75
C SER A 128 2.42 0.84 -0.24
N ALA A 129 2.07 1.17 -1.49
CA ALA A 129 3.04 1.57 -2.51
C ALA A 129 3.76 2.85 -2.12
N TYR A 130 3.04 3.86 -1.65
CA TYR A 130 3.63 5.09 -1.14
C TYR A 130 4.61 4.83 0.02
N MET A 131 4.18 4.10 1.05
CA MET A 131 5.03 3.85 2.22
C MET A 131 6.31 3.07 1.88
N LYS A 132 6.28 2.17 0.90
CA LYS A 132 7.50 1.50 0.42
C LYS A 132 8.51 2.50 -0.19
N THR A 133 8.03 3.53 -0.89
CA THR A 133 8.92 4.57 -1.42
C THR A 133 9.54 5.43 -0.31
N VAL A 134 8.75 5.76 0.73
CA VAL A 134 9.24 6.48 1.92
C VAL A 134 10.29 5.65 2.66
N ALA A 135 9.99 4.37 2.92
CA ALA A 135 10.91 3.46 3.59
C ALA A 135 12.22 3.28 2.82
N ALA A 136 12.17 3.19 1.49
CA ALA A 136 13.37 3.16 0.65
C ALA A 136 14.18 4.46 0.77
N SER A 137 13.51 5.62 0.73
CA SER A 137 14.15 6.93 0.87
C SER A 137 14.91 7.07 2.19
N HIS A 138 14.39 6.57 3.31
CA HIS A 138 15.10 6.62 4.60
C HIS A 138 16.41 5.80 4.58
N VAL A 139 16.43 4.66 3.89
CA VAL A 139 17.66 3.85 3.72
C VAL A 139 18.63 4.55 2.77
N GLU A 140 18.13 5.16 1.70
CA GLU A 140 18.94 5.91 0.73
C GLU A 140 19.61 7.13 1.39
N GLN A 141 18.91 7.85 2.26
CA GLN A 141 19.45 9.00 3.00
C GLN A 141 20.64 8.62 3.90
N VAL A 142 20.63 7.44 4.52
CA VAL A 142 21.76 6.93 5.32
C VAL A 142 23.03 6.75 4.46
N MET A 143 22.86 6.50 3.16
CA MET A 143 23.97 6.35 2.21
C MET A 143 24.50 7.70 1.69
N CYS A 144 23.84 8.82 1.99
CA CYS A 144 24.28 10.17 1.64
C CYS A 144 25.16 10.74 2.77
N PRO A 145 26.47 10.96 2.53
CA PRO A 145 27.45 11.23 3.60
C PRO A 145 27.37 12.62 4.27
N GLU A 146 26.40 13.47 3.93
CA GLU A 146 26.34 14.86 4.41
C GLU A 146 25.40 15.09 5.62
N GLU A 147 24.64 14.09 6.08
CA GLU A 147 23.57 14.28 7.08
C GLU A 147 23.63 13.30 8.27
N PHE A 148 24.82 12.95 8.76
CA PHE A 148 24.96 12.28 10.08
C PHE A 148 24.99 13.31 11.21
N GLU A 149 23.93 14.13 11.34
CA GLU A 149 23.69 14.90 12.57
C GLU A 149 22.74 14.11 13.50
N ASP A 150 23.33 13.69 14.63
CA ASP A 150 22.77 13.12 15.86
C ASP A 150 21.23 12.90 15.92
N GLU A 151 20.80 11.63 15.89
CA GLU A 151 19.39 11.15 15.90
C GLU A 151 18.58 11.47 17.16
N THR A 152 18.98 12.45 17.98
CA THR A 152 18.34 12.75 19.25
C THR A 152 17.34 13.91 19.23
N ASN A 153 17.25 14.71 18.15
CA ASN A 153 16.33 15.86 18.18
C ASN A 153 15.86 16.42 16.81
N THR A 154 15.17 15.63 15.98
CA THR A 154 14.54 16.15 14.76
C THR A 154 13.07 15.74 14.67
N LEU A 155 12.25 16.36 15.52
CA LEU A 155 10.78 16.41 15.38
C LEU A 155 10.32 17.71 14.69
N THR A 156 11.25 18.62 14.37
CA THR A 156 10.94 19.98 13.89
C THR A 156 11.27 20.27 12.43
N ASP A 157 11.98 19.39 11.72
CA ASP A 157 12.42 19.67 10.33
C ASP A 157 11.84 18.75 9.24
N TYR A 158 10.85 17.90 9.57
CA TYR A 158 10.07 17.22 8.52
C TYR A 158 9.00 18.17 7.95
N THR A 159 9.45 19.23 7.26
CA THR A 159 8.62 19.85 6.22
C THR A 159 8.55 18.86 5.07
N MET A 160 7.35 18.37 4.79
CA MET A 160 7.05 17.37 3.76
C MET A 160 7.85 17.63 2.48
N PRO A 161 8.91 16.86 2.21
CA PRO A 161 9.65 17.01 1.00
C PRO A 161 8.90 16.15 -0.02
N PHE A 162 8.12 16.83 -0.85
CA PHE A 162 7.85 16.46 -2.24
C PHE A 162 6.49 15.84 -2.58
N GLY A 163 5.81 16.56 -3.48
CA GLY A 163 4.77 16.04 -4.34
C GLY A 163 5.33 15.07 -5.40
N PRO A 164 4.48 14.63 -6.34
CA PRO A 164 4.79 13.57 -7.30
C PRO A 164 6.04 13.80 -8.17
N GLU A 165 6.60 15.01 -8.18
CA GLU A 165 7.80 15.42 -8.92
C GLU A 165 9.14 14.80 -8.47
N HIS A 166 9.26 14.20 -7.27
CA HIS A 166 10.54 13.64 -6.78
C HIS A 166 10.59 12.11 -6.66
N CYS A 167 9.57 11.40 -7.16
CA CYS A 167 9.66 9.95 -7.26
C CYS A 167 10.56 9.55 -8.43
N ALA A 168 11.63 8.79 -8.16
CA ALA A 168 12.56 8.26 -9.17
C ALA A 168 11.91 7.35 -10.24
N TRP A 169 10.61 7.06 -10.11
CA TRP A 169 9.82 6.20 -10.99
C TRP A 169 8.79 6.93 -11.88
N VAL A 170 8.72 8.27 -11.86
CA VAL A 170 7.76 9.06 -12.67
C VAL A 170 7.92 8.83 -14.18
N GLY A 171 9.14 8.51 -14.64
CA GLY A 171 9.42 8.25 -16.05
C GLY A 171 8.71 7.02 -16.62
N HIS A 172 8.50 5.96 -15.81
CA HIS A 172 7.92 4.71 -16.30
C HIS A 172 6.39 4.68 -16.22
N CYS A 173 5.79 5.35 -15.23
CA CYS A 173 4.33 5.44 -15.10
C CYS A 173 3.66 6.39 -16.11
N ARG A 174 4.37 7.40 -16.67
CA ARG A 174 3.82 8.29 -17.72
C ARG A 174 3.59 7.59 -19.07
N LEU A 175 4.35 6.56 -19.37
CA LEU A 175 4.25 5.82 -20.64
C LEU A 175 2.98 4.95 -20.72
N MET A 176 2.43 4.53 -19.57
CA MET A 176 1.19 3.74 -19.52
C MET A 176 -0.07 4.59 -19.67
N THR A 177 0.00 5.91 -19.47
CA THR A 177 -1.14 6.85 -19.56
C THR A 177 -1.24 7.60 -20.89
N GLN A 178 -0.30 7.40 -21.82
CA GLN A 178 -0.28 8.07 -23.14
C GLN A 178 -0.83 7.23 -24.30
N LEU A 179 -1.39 6.05 -24.05
CA LEU A 179 -2.20 5.35 -25.05
C LEU A 179 -3.67 5.71 -24.85
N GLN A 180 -4.05 6.92 -25.27
CA GLN A 180 -5.46 7.25 -25.48
C GLN A 180 -5.98 6.57 -26.75
N PRO A 181 -7.28 6.20 -26.81
CA PRO A 181 -7.91 5.64 -27.99
C PRO A 181 -8.02 6.69 -29.11
N VAL A 182 -7.57 6.33 -30.31
CA VAL A 182 -7.69 7.13 -31.53
C VAL A 182 -9.14 7.03 -32.04
N GLU A 183 -9.77 8.21 -32.13
CA GLU A 183 -10.85 8.63 -33.04
C GLU A 183 -12.17 7.86 -33.10
N MET A 184 -13.20 8.44 -32.47
CA MET A 184 -14.58 8.33 -32.94
C MET A 184 -15.37 9.59 -32.57
N ALA A 185 -15.33 10.64 -33.39
CA ALA A 185 -16.35 11.71 -33.39
C ALA A 185 -16.18 12.71 -34.55
N GLN A 186 -16.42 12.33 -35.80
CA GLN A 186 -16.86 13.28 -36.83
C GLN A 186 -17.75 12.58 -37.88
N GLU A 187 -19.06 12.55 -37.65
CA GLU A 187 -20.07 12.59 -38.71
C GLU A 187 -21.47 12.66 -38.08
N THR A 188 -21.94 13.87 -37.78
CA THR A 188 -23.38 14.16 -37.69
C THR A 188 -23.61 15.68 -37.75
N ARG A 189 -24.05 16.14 -38.93
CA ARG A 189 -24.80 17.38 -39.28
C ARG A 189 -24.31 17.87 -40.64
N ALA A 190 -25.11 18.22 -41.63
CA ALA A 190 -26.56 18.32 -41.73
C ALA A 190 -26.93 18.26 -43.21
N VAL A 191 -27.91 17.43 -43.53
CA VAL A 191 -28.74 17.58 -44.72
C VAL A 191 -29.74 18.69 -44.41
N SER A 192 -29.64 19.85 -45.04
CA SER A 192 -30.80 20.70 -45.39
C SER A 192 -30.35 21.95 -46.14
N GLY A 193 -31.04 22.28 -47.24
CA GLY A 193 -31.09 23.66 -47.75
C GLY A 193 -30.62 23.88 -49.18
N GLY A 194 -31.19 23.18 -50.16
CA GLY A 194 -31.00 23.49 -51.58
C GLY A 194 -32.31 23.55 -52.36
N ALA A 195 -33.06 24.66 -52.25
CA ALA A 195 -34.07 25.06 -53.23
C ALA A 195 -34.66 26.47 -52.92
N LYS A 196 -34.26 27.50 -53.67
CA LYS A 196 -35.15 28.38 -54.49
C LYS A 196 -34.46 29.69 -54.96
N ARG A 197 -34.49 29.86 -56.29
CA ARG A 197 -34.72 31.06 -57.12
C ARG A 197 -33.67 32.19 -57.15
N ALA A 198 -33.02 32.37 -58.30
CA ALA A 198 -33.49 33.23 -59.40
C ALA A 198 -32.91 32.74 -60.73
#